data_AF-A0A0R1WRL6-F1
#
_entry.id   AF-A0A0R1WRL6-F1
#
_cell.length_a   1.000
_cell.length_b   1.000
_cell.length_c   1.000
_cell.angle_alpha   90.00
_cell.angle_beta   90.00
_cell.angle_gamma   90.00
#
_symmetry.space_group_name_H-M   'P 1'
#
loop_
_entity.id
_entity.type
_entity.pdbx_description
1 polymer ?
#
loop_
_entity_poly.entity_id
_entity_poly.type
_entity_poly.pdbx_seq_one_letter_code
_entity_poly.pdbx_strand_id
1 'polypeptide(L)'
;MSLGTLAACQNKTRPVVEEKTSVSTPASSSSSASSSVSSQSSSEEKKSTTPWDSNKDQQLEAFINSWAPTMNQSYQKYTGGAPLHTIVGTDYPDVFKTMPFEMNGQRISIGYTPTGKGNYDYNVVAIYNYNKRAMAGGHITYLFAFHNGQPVALVDQTTEGGVTVVKPTANQQVASSFASIAGGSSTGSTSSNQEASKSSQSEGTAVTKEDLAKAYWTLIAKPKGWDVESVINAVASIHVTNVSNMQLEPDLSYQNNTYILSSNPMKDTTYSAIFQKVGPNQVRVINIPIGRTQAWLDENKESVRNQINNGRIVNLEQGEYYVMREIRNKITQ
;
A
#
# COMPACT_ATOMS: atom_id res chain seq x y z
N MET A 1 69.41 19.30 18.12
CA MET A 1 69.73 17.97 17.56
C MET A 1 68.85 17.79 16.33
N SER A 2 69.43 17.99 15.14
CA SER A 2 69.61 16.97 14.08
C SER A 2 68.32 16.72 13.29
N LEU A 3 68.12 17.35 12.11
CA LEU A 3 68.52 16.94 10.74
C LEU A 3 67.79 15.65 10.28
N GLY A 4 67.18 15.54 9.09
CA GLY A 4 67.23 16.33 7.84
C GLY A 4 66.04 16.00 6.90
N THR A 5 65.68 16.84 5.91
CA THR A 5 66.15 16.90 4.49
C THR A 5 65.79 15.64 3.67
N LEU A 6 65.23 15.61 2.45
CA LEU A 6 65.29 16.46 1.23
C LEU A 6 64.10 16.08 0.29
N ALA A 7 63.43 17.06 -0.36
CA ALA A 7 63.48 17.44 -1.79
C ALA A 7 62.55 16.63 -2.75
N ALA A 8 61.51 17.22 -3.37
CA ALA A 8 61.47 18.14 -4.56
C ALA A 8 61.65 17.36 -5.89
N CYS A 9 60.97 17.55 -7.03
CA CYS A 9 60.32 18.67 -7.75
C CYS A 9 59.28 18.07 -8.77
N GLN A 10 58.13 18.68 -9.10
CA GLN A 10 57.88 19.70 -10.17
C GLN A 10 58.33 19.25 -11.60
N ASN A 11 57.67 19.48 -12.74
CA ASN A 11 56.43 20.16 -13.14
C ASN A 11 56.23 19.95 -14.68
N LYS A 12 55.00 20.11 -15.16
CA LYS A 12 54.58 20.76 -16.44
C LYS A 12 54.85 20.18 -17.87
N THR A 13 53.79 20.40 -18.68
CA THR A 13 53.67 20.79 -20.11
C THR A 13 53.40 19.77 -21.24
N ARG A 14 52.32 20.08 -22.00
CA ARG A 14 51.76 19.60 -23.31
C ARG A 14 52.60 20.17 -24.51
N PRO A 15 52.29 20.02 -25.84
CA PRO A 15 51.36 19.17 -26.64
C PRO A 15 51.89 18.66 -28.06
N VAL A 16 51.01 18.01 -28.86
CA VAL A 16 50.92 17.86 -30.37
C VAL A 16 51.99 17.06 -31.17
N VAL A 17 51.59 16.15 -32.10
CA VAL A 17 51.73 16.18 -33.60
C VAL A 17 51.00 14.97 -34.29
N GLU A 18 50.30 15.29 -35.38
CA GLU A 18 49.60 14.56 -36.47
C GLU A 18 50.48 13.58 -37.33
N GLU A 19 49.95 12.43 -37.77
CA GLU A 19 49.37 12.08 -39.11
C GLU A 19 50.36 11.42 -40.11
N LYS A 20 49.95 10.32 -40.77
CA LYS A 20 50.15 10.03 -42.22
C LYS A 20 49.47 8.73 -42.72
N THR A 21 48.32 8.95 -43.36
CA THR A 21 47.77 8.47 -44.64
C THR A 21 48.52 7.40 -45.49
N SER A 22 47.76 6.43 -46.03
CA SER A 22 47.57 6.16 -47.50
C SER A 22 47.59 4.70 -47.96
N VAL A 23 46.38 4.16 -48.23
CA VAL A 23 45.88 3.46 -49.45
C VAL A 23 46.86 2.67 -50.35
N SER A 24 46.53 1.40 -50.66
CA SER A 24 46.20 0.91 -52.02
C SER A 24 45.90 -0.61 -52.05
N THR A 25 44.76 -0.99 -52.63
CA THR A 25 44.40 -2.34 -53.14
C THR A 25 45.00 -2.54 -54.55
N PRO A 26 45.05 -3.78 -55.11
CA PRO A 26 43.95 -4.27 -55.97
C PRO A 26 43.67 -5.81 -55.94
N ALA A 27 42.60 -6.18 -56.65
CA ALA A 27 41.88 -7.46 -56.83
C ALA A 27 42.72 -8.64 -57.42
N SER A 28 42.34 -9.94 -57.45
CA SER A 28 41.05 -10.57 -57.84
C SER A 28 40.95 -12.08 -57.48
N SER A 29 39.72 -12.54 -57.23
CA SER A 29 39.06 -13.84 -57.52
C SER A 29 39.67 -15.21 -57.11
N SER A 30 38.97 -15.95 -56.24
CA SER A 30 38.19 -17.17 -56.61
C SER A 30 37.55 -17.85 -55.39
N SER A 31 36.44 -18.53 -55.67
CA SER A 31 35.41 -19.10 -54.81
C SER A 31 35.84 -20.21 -53.83
N SER A 32 35.27 -20.20 -52.63
CA SER A 32 34.78 -21.42 -51.97
C SER A 32 33.84 -21.06 -50.83
N ALA A 33 32.62 -21.61 -50.90
CA ALA A 33 31.61 -21.54 -49.86
C ALA A 33 32.12 -22.20 -48.58
N SER A 34 32.01 -21.51 -47.46
CA SER A 34 32.21 -22.08 -46.13
C SER A 34 31.34 -21.30 -45.14
N SER A 35 30.33 -22.00 -44.64
CA SER A 35 29.38 -21.56 -43.62
C SER A 35 30.10 -21.04 -42.38
N SER A 36 30.07 -19.73 -42.17
CA SER A 36 30.40 -19.10 -40.89
C SER A 36 29.13 -18.54 -40.29
N VAL A 37 28.67 -19.23 -39.24
CA VAL A 37 27.65 -18.74 -38.31
C VAL A 37 28.12 -17.41 -37.73
N SER A 38 27.55 -16.33 -38.26
CA SER A 38 27.68 -15.00 -37.70
C SER A 38 27.04 -15.00 -36.32
N SER A 39 27.86 -15.20 -35.29
CA SER A 39 27.50 -14.89 -33.91
C SER A 39 27.40 -13.37 -33.82
N GLN A 40 26.22 -12.89 -34.19
CA GLN A 40 25.78 -11.52 -33.98
C GLN A 40 25.78 -11.32 -32.47
N SER A 41 26.90 -10.84 -31.94
CA SER A 41 26.96 -10.32 -30.58
C SER A 41 26.15 -9.03 -30.59
N SER A 42 24.82 -9.19 -30.57
CA SER A 42 23.93 -8.16 -30.09
C SER A 42 24.40 -7.85 -28.68
N SER A 43 25.11 -6.75 -28.54
CA SER A 43 25.18 -6.00 -27.31
C SER A 43 23.75 -5.83 -26.83
N GLU A 44 23.31 -6.72 -25.95
CA GLU A 44 22.17 -6.47 -25.08
C GLU A 44 22.57 -5.24 -24.27
N GLU A 45 22.18 -4.07 -24.75
CA GLU A 45 22.02 -2.91 -23.90
C GLU A 45 21.26 -3.41 -22.68
N LYS A 46 21.92 -3.41 -21.52
CA LYS A 46 21.27 -3.65 -20.24
C LYS A 46 20.19 -2.58 -20.11
N LYS A 47 18.97 -2.91 -20.55
CA LYS A 47 17.80 -2.08 -20.39
C LYS A 47 17.70 -1.84 -18.89
N SER A 48 18.03 -0.62 -18.49
CA SER A 48 18.07 -0.23 -17.08
C SER A 48 16.63 -0.24 -16.57
N THR A 49 16.13 -1.40 -16.15
CA THR A 49 14.76 -1.55 -15.66
C THR A 49 14.61 -0.68 -14.43
N THR A 50 13.76 0.34 -14.51
CA THR A 50 13.42 1.21 -13.37
C THR A 50 12.45 0.45 -12.47
N PRO A 51 12.58 0.51 -11.13
CA PRO A 51 11.62 -0.12 -10.22
C PRO A 51 10.18 0.36 -10.45
N TRP A 52 10.02 1.60 -10.91
CA TRP A 52 8.74 2.22 -11.21
C TRP A 52 8.65 2.69 -12.67
N ASP A 53 7.47 2.53 -13.27
CA ASP A 53 7.15 2.93 -14.64
C ASP A 53 5.70 3.44 -14.73
N SER A 54 5.34 3.94 -15.93
CA SER A 54 4.01 4.52 -16.19
C SER A 54 2.86 3.52 -16.03
N ASN A 55 3.08 2.22 -16.32
CA ASN A 55 2.02 1.22 -16.16
C ASN A 55 1.73 0.99 -14.67
N LYS A 56 2.77 0.84 -13.85
CA LYS A 56 2.64 0.73 -12.40
C LYS A 56 1.99 1.98 -11.79
N ASP A 57 2.35 3.16 -12.30
CA ASP A 57 1.76 4.42 -11.88
C ASP A 57 0.25 4.53 -12.20
N GLN A 58 -0.16 4.06 -13.38
CA GLN A 58 -1.58 3.96 -13.76
C GLN A 58 -2.34 2.94 -12.90
N GLN A 59 -1.75 1.77 -12.61
CA GLN A 59 -2.34 0.78 -11.73
C GLN A 59 -2.53 1.31 -10.30
N LEU A 60 -1.54 2.05 -9.79
CA LEU A 60 -1.61 2.68 -8.49
C LEU A 60 -2.70 3.75 -8.45
N GLU A 61 -2.82 4.56 -9.50
CA GLU A 61 -3.87 5.57 -9.60
C GLU A 61 -5.28 4.94 -9.67
N ALA A 62 -5.46 3.87 -10.44
CA ALA A 62 -6.72 3.13 -10.48
C ALA A 62 -7.07 2.53 -9.11
N PHE A 63 -6.08 1.99 -8.40
CA PHE A 63 -6.26 1.53 -7.03
C PHE A 63 -6.68 2.67 -6.10
N ILE A 64 -5.98 3.81 -6.11
CA ILE A 64 -6.32 4.93 -5.21
C ILE A 64 -7.71 5.49 -5.51
N ASN A 65 -8.07 5.63 -6.79
CA ASN A 65 -9.38 6.15 -7.20
C ASN A 65 -10.54 5.21 -6.81
N SER A 66 -10.31 3.90 -6.79
CA SER A 66 -11.32 2.93 -6.34
C SER A 66 -11.36 2.80 -4.81
N TRP A 67 -10.20 2.80 -4.16
CA TRP A 67 -10.08 2.62 -2.71
C TRP A 67 -10.47 3.86 -1.91
N ALA A 68 -10.07 5.07 -2.33
CA ALA A 68 -10.27 6.28 -1.54
C ALA A 68 -11.75 6.57 -1.18
N PRO A 69 -12.73 6.41 -2.10
CA PRO A 69 -14.15 6.58 -1.76
C PRO A 69 -14.65 5.64 -0.67
N THR A 70 -14.08 4.41 -0.55
CA THR A 70 -14.45 3.44 0.51
C THR A 70 -14.15 3.97 1.92
N MET A 71 -13.22 4.92 2.03
CA MET A 71 -12.83 5.58 3.27
C MET A 71 -13.42 7.00 3.39
N ASN A 72 -14.32 7.38 2.48
CA ASN A 72 -14.88 8.72 2.35
C ASN A 72 -13.79 9.80 2.13
N GLN A 73 -12.77 9.43 1.36
CA GLN A 73 -11.59 10.24 1.05
C GLN A 73 -11.50 10.49 -0.46
N SER A 74 -10.87 11.60 -0.85
CA SER A 74 -10.66 11.97 -2.25
C SER A 74 -9.24 12.50 -2.42
N TYR A 75 -8.33 11.66 -2.91
CA TYR A 75 -6.92 12.05 -3.03
C TYR A 75 -6.65 12.78 -4.33
N GLN A 76 -5.85 13.84 -4.25
CA GLN A 76 -5.22 14.48 -5.40
C GLN A 76 -3.82 13.89 -5.60
N LYS A 77 -3.55 13.40 -6.81
CA LYS A 77 -2.23 12.89 -7.22
C LYS A 77 -1.31 14.05 -7.62
N TYR A 78 -0.04 13.97 -7.28
CA TYR A 78 0.99 14.84 -7.85
C TYR A 78 1.34 14.36 -9.26
N THR A 79 1.16 15.23 -10.26
CA THR A 79 1.33 14.89 -11.69
C THR A 79 2.63 15.40 -12.29
N GLY A 80 3.58 15.88 -11.47
CA GLY A 80 4.82 16.50 -11.95
C GLY A 80 4.72 17.99 -12.29
N GLY A 81 3.54 18.59 -12.10
CA GLY A 81 3.26 20.02 -12.33
C GLY A 81 3.16 20.81 -11.03
N ALA A 82 1.97 21.38 -10.77
CA ALA A 82 1.72 22.17 -9.57
C ALA A 82 1.88 21.33 -8.29
N PRO A 83 2.44 21.90 -7.20
CA PRO A 83 2.54 21.23 -5.91
C PRO A 83 1.18 20.79 -5.36
N LEU A 84 1.19 19.74 -4.55
CA LEU A 84 0.05 19.38 -3.72
C LEU A 84 0.11 20.20 -2.42
N HIS A 85 -0.84 21.12 -2.29
CA HIS A 85 -0.99 21.96 -1.10
C HIS A 85 -1.78 21.22 -0.01
N THR A 86 -1.13 20.93 1.12
CA THR A 86 -1.82 20.47 2.32
C THR A 86 -2.51 21.62 3.03
N ILE A 87 -3.56 21.34 3.82
CA ILE A 87 -4.29 22.37 4.57
C ILE A 87 -3.43 23.06 5.65
N VAL A 88 -2.29 22.47 6.02
CA VAL A 88 -1.34 23.02 7.01
C VAL A 88 -0.22 23.86 6.35
N GLY A 89 -0.27 24.07 5.03
CA GLY A 89 0.69 24.91 4.31
C GLY A 89 1.96 24.18 3.85
N THR A 90 1.99 22.85 3.94
CA THR A 90 3.06 22.02 3.38
C THR A 90 2.80 21.75 1.90
N ASP A 91 3.82 21.92 1.06
CA ASP A 91 3.75 21.72 -0.39
C ASP A 91 4.57 20.50 -0.81
N TYR A 92 3.91 19.48 -1.35
CA TYR A 92 4.59 18.31 -1.91
C TYR A 92 4.78 18.44 -3.43
N PRO A 93 5.94 18.06 -4.00
CA PRO A 93 7.11 17.44 -3.34
C PRO A 93 8.12 18.42 -2.74
N ASP A 94 7.90 19.74 -2.81
CA ASP A 94 8.90 20.74 -2.42
C ASP A 94 9.38 20.61 -0.97
N VAL A 95 8.51 20.14 -0.09
CA VAL A 95 8.78 19.85 1.31
C VAL A 95 10.00 18.94 1.53
N PHE A 96 10.30 18.02 0.59
CA PHE A 96 11.48 17.15 0.70
C PHE A 96 12.80 17.92 0.74
N LYS A 97 12.82 19.18 0.27
CA LYS A 97 14.00 20.04 0.23
C LYS A 97 13.99 21.09 1.34
N THR A 98 12.83 21.42 1.88
CA THR A 98 12.65 22.59 2.75
C THR A 98 12.44 22.23 4.22
N MET A 99 12.00 21.00 4.53
CA MET A 99 11.77 20.55 5.91
C MET A 99 12.44 19.20 6.22
N PRO A 100 12.82 18.96 7.49
CA PRO A 100 13.25 17.65 7.92
C PRO A 100 12.09 16.65 7.91
N PHE A 101 12.38 15.41 7.56
CA PHE A 101 11.47 14.27 7.70
C PHE A 101 11.92 13.37 8.83
N GLU A 102 10.98 12.91 9.64
CA GLU A 102 11.24 12.02 10.76
C GLU A 102 10.37 10.77 10.71
N MET A 103 10.94 9.66 11.19
CA MET A 103 10.25 8.40 11.46
C MET A 103 10.77 7.87 12.79
N ASN A 104 9.87 7.52 13.71
CA ASN A 104 10.23 7.04 15.06
C ASN A 104 11.19 7.98 15.83
N GLY A 105 11.02 9.30 15.67
CA GLY A 105 11.86 10.32 16.30
C GLY A 105 13.28 10.43 15.73
N GLN A 106 13.55 9.81 14.58
CA GLN A 106 14.84 9.90 13.89
C GLN A 106 14.65 10.56 12.53
N ARG A 107 15.60 11.43 12.16
CA ARG A 107 15.62 12.04 10.83
C ARG A 107 15.93 10.98 9.77
N ILE A 108 15.16 10.99 8.68
CA ILE A 108 15.32 10.05 7.56
C ILE A 108 15.72 10.78 6.27
N SER A 109 16.40 10.06 5.37
CA SER A 109 16.65 10.52 3.99
C SER A 109 15.49 10.10 3.09
N ILE A 110 14.72 11.06 2.57
CA ILE A 110 13.55 10.80 1.74
C ILE A 110 13.45 11.86 0.64
N GLY A 111 13.06 11.45 -0.57
CA GLY A 111 12.92 12.37 -1.69
C GLY A 111 12.10 11.81 -2.85
N TYR A 112 11.58 12.71 -3.68
CA TYR A 112 10.79 12.34 -4.86
C TYR A 112 11.68 11.92 -6.04
N THR A 113 11.52 10.68 -6.46
CA THR A 113 12.24 10.03 -7.56
C THR A 113 11.26 9.21 -8.40
N PRO A 114 10.69 9.76 -9.48
CA PRO A 114 9.55 9.15 -10.19
C PRO A 114 9.87 7.80 -10.87
N THR A 115 11.15 7.43 -10.98
CA THR A 115 11.58 6.12 -11.50
C THR A 115 11.81 5.08 -10.40
N GLY A 116 11.80 5.48 -9.13
CA GLY A 116 12.21 4.67 -7.99
C GLY A 116 13.72 4.47 -7.86
N LYS A 117 14.52 5.09 -8.74
CA LYS A 117 15.99 5.13 -8.64
C LYS A 117 16.42 6.46 -8.04
N GLY A 118 17.02 6.39 -6.86
CA GLY A 118 17.62 7.54 -6.19
C GLY A 118 18.59 7.13 -5.10
N ASN A 119 19.18 8.15 -4.48
CA ASN A 119 20.17 8.02 -3.41
C ASN A 119 19.57 8.32 -2.02
N TYR A 120 18.24 8.36 -1.91
CA TYR A 120 17.55 8.51 -0.63
C TYR A 120 17.33 7.15 0.04
N ASP A 121 17.18 7.12 1.36
CA ASP A 121 16.75 5.90 2.05
C ASP A 121 15.33 5.52 1.59
N TYR A 122 14.48 6.53 1.36
CA TYR A 122 13.12 6.38 0.82
C TYR A 122 12.98 7.15 -0.50
N ASN A 123 12.88 6.40 -1.59
CA ASN A 123 12.78 6.91 -2.96
C ASN A 123 11.31 6.97 -3.37
N VAL A 124 10.66 8.12 -3.17
CA VAL A 124 9.21 8.33 -3.37
C VAL A 124 8.88 8.39 -4.85
N VAL A 125 8.03 7.50 -5.33
CA VAL A 125 7.64 7.38 -6.74
C VAL A 125 6.30 8.03 -7.04
N ALA A 126 5.39 8.10 -6.06
CA ALA A 126 4.09 8.73 -6.21
C ALA A 126 3.62 9.37 -4.90
N ILE A 127 2.85 10.46 -5.01
CA ILE A 127 2.36 11.27 -3.89
C ILE A 127 0.88 11.53 -4.09
N TYR A 128 0.09 11.31 -3.04
CA TYR A 128 -1.35 11.53 -3.03
C TYR A 128 -1.75 12.26 -1.75
N ASN A 129 -2.42 13.40 -1.86
CA ASN A 129 -2.89 14.17 -0.69
C ASN A 129 -4.41 14.25 -0.63
N TYR A 130 -4.97 14.08 0.56
CA TYR A 130 -6.36 14.37 0.89
C TYR A 130 -6.43 15.33 2.09
N ASN A 131 -6.97 16.52 1.86
CA ASN A 131 -7.25 17.50 2.92
C ASN A 131 -8.58 17.17 3.62
N LYS A 132 -8.52 16.82 4.90
CA LYS A 132 -9.69 16.52 5.74
C LYS A 132 -10.36 17.80 6.22
N ARG A 133 -11.23 18.37 5.39
CA ARG A 133 -11.93 19.63 5.73
C ARG A 133 -12.75 19.59 7.03
N ALA A 134 -13.17 18.41 7.48
CA ALA A 134 -13.91 18.23 8.73
C ALA A 134 -13.06 18.38 10.00
N MET A 135 -11.73 18.45 9.88
CA MET A 135 -10.80 18.64 11.00
C MET A 135 -9.82 19.76 10.65
N ALA A 136 -9.74 20.79 11.48
CA ALA A 136 -8.76 21.87 11.29
C ALA A 136 -7.34 21.30 11.26
N GLY A 137 -6.56 21.64 10.24
CA GLY A 137 -5.20 21.11 10.04
C GLY A 137 -5.15 19.63 9.59
N GLY A 138 -6.28 18.95 9.45
CA GLY A 138 -6.32 17.53 9.12
C GLY A 138 -5.98 17.26 7.66
N HIS A 139 -4.99 16.42 7.41
CA HIS A 139 -4.72 15.88 6.07
C HIS A 139 -4.23 14.42 6.15
N ILE A 140 -4.18 13.76 4.99
CA ILE A 140 -3.51 12.47 4.80
C ILE A 140 -2.73 12.59 3.50
N THR A 141 -1.40 12.53 3.60
CA THR A 141 -0.54 12.44 2.42
C THR A 141 0.09 11.05 2.38
N TYR A 142 -0.20 10.27 1.35
CA TYR A 142 0.51 9.02 1.08
C TYR A 142 1.74 9.27 0.22
N LEU A 143 2.87 8.70 0.65
CA LEU A 143 4.14 8.68 -0.08
C LEU A 143 4.48 7.23 -0.41
N PHE A 144 4.32 6.86 -1.67
CA PHE A 144 4.66 5.53 -2.17
C PHE A 144 6.13 5.52 -2.53
N ALA A 145 6.94 4.68 -1.88
CA ALA A 145 8.39 4.76 -1.97
C ALA A 145 9.07 3.39 -2.07
N PHE A 146 10.29 3.37 -2.56
CA PHE A 146 11.20 2.23 -2.42
C PHE A 146 12.21 2.50 -1.32
N HIS A 147 12.29 1.60 -0.34
CA HIS A 147 13.29 1.58 0.71
C HIS A 147 14.14 0.31 0.57
N ASN A 148 15.44 0.46 0.32
CA ASN A 148 16.34 -0.67 0.05
C ASN A 148 15.81 -1.62 -1.05
N GLY A 149 15.22 -1.05 -2.10
CA GLY A 149 14.63 -1.80 -3.21
C GLY A 149 13.27 -2.46 -2.91
N GLN A 150 12.76 -2.36 -1.68
CA GLN A 150 11.46 -2.89 -1.28
C GLN A 150 10.38 -1.80 -1.34
N PRO A 151 9.18 -2.08 -1.87
CA PRO A 151 8.08 -1.12 -1.87
C PRO A 151 7.55 -0.91 -0.46
N VAL A 152 7.40 0.34 -0.05
CA VAL A 152 6.77 0.78 1.20
C VAL A 152 5.84 1.96 0.93
N ALA A 153 4.62 1.89 1.45
CA ALA A 153 3.70 3.02 1.47
C ALA A 153 3.82 3.73 2.83
N LEU A 154 4.25 4.98 2.83
CA LEU A 154 4.32 5.84 4.00
C LEU A 154 3.11 6.77 4.05
N VAL A 155 2.79 7.26 5.24
CA VAL A 155 1.74 8.26 5.46
C VAL A 155 2.24 9.39 6.33
N ASP A 156 1.97 10.62 5.89
CA ASP A 156 2.09 11.87 6.64
C ASP A 156 0.68 12.34 7.05
N GLN A 157 0.54 12.66 8.32
CA GLN A 157 -0.68 13.22 8.92
C GLN A 157 -0.32 14.34 9.92
N THR A 158 0.84 14.96 9.75
CA THR A 158 1.37 15.97 10.67
C THR A 158 0.47 17.20 10.67
N THR A 159 0.08 17.69 11.85
CA THR A 159 -0.79 18.86 11.97
C THR A 159 -0.04 20.16 12.26
N GLU A 160 1.23 20.05 12.65
CA GLU A 160 2.11 21.16 13.02
C GLU A 160 3.24 21.34 12.00
N GLY A 161 3.75 22.56 11.87
CA GLY A 161 4.85 22.89 10.96
C GLY A 161 6.24 22.68 11.58
N GLY A 162 7.28 22.70 10.75
CA GLY A 162 8.69 22.65 11.17
C GLY A 162 9.35 21.27 11.06
N VAL A 163 8.55 20.20 11.03
CA VAL A 163 8.97 18.83 10.75
C VAL A 163 7.84 18.07 10.07
N THR A 164 8.17 17.12 9.20
CA THR A 164 7.19 16.18 8.64
C THR A 164 7.42 14.80 9.23
N VAL A 165 6.45 14.29 9.99
CA VAL A 165 6.54 12.96 10.60
C VAL A 165 5.82 11.95 9.72
N VAL A 166 6.56 10.97 9.23
CA VAL A 166 6.05 9.88 8.41
C VAL A 166 6.14 8.55 9.14
N LYS A 167 5.22 7.64 8.79
CA LYS A 167 5.25 6.25 9.25
C LYS A 167 4.77 5.33 8.14
N PRO A 168 5.14 4.03 8.14
CA PRO A 168 4.49 3.05 7.29
C PRO A 168 2.98 3.09 7.50
N THR A 169 2.21 3.01 6.41
CA THR A 169 0.76 3.01 6.49
C THR A 169 0.28 1.79 7.27
N ALA A 170 -0.65 2.02 8.20
CA ALA A 170 -1.39 0.93 8.84
C ALA A 170 -2.48 0.35 7.93
N ASN A 171 -2.79 1.03 6.80
CA ASN A 171 -3.77 0.55 5.84
C ASN A 171 -3.19 -0.57 4.97
N GLN A 172 -3.55 -1.80 5.30
CA GLN A 172 -3.04 -2.99 4.59
C GLN A 172 -3.42 -3.01 3.12
N GLN A 173 -4.60 -2.51 2.71
CA GLN A 173 -4.97 -2.47 1.29
C GLN A 173 -4.03 -1.56 0.52
N VAL A 174 -3.70 -0.38 1.08
CA VAL A 174 -2.72 0.53 0.47
C VAL A 174 -1.33 -0.10 0.42
N ALA A 175 -0.86 -0.69 1.52
CA ALA A 175 0.44 -1.35 1.58
C ALA A 175 0.56 -2.53 0.60
N SER A 176 -0.42 -3.45 0.60
CA SER A 176 -0.41 -4.65 -0.22
C SER A 176 -0.60 -4.34 -1.71
N SER A 177 -1.49 -3.41 -2.04
CA SER A 177 -1.71 -3.01 -3.44
C SER A 177 -0.45 -2.39 -4.01
N PHE A 178 0.20 -1.48 -3.28
CA PHE A 178 1.45 -0.90 -3.74
C PHE A 178 2.56 -1.96 -3.88
N ALA A 179 2.71 -2.86 -2.92
CA ALA A 179 3.69 -3.95 -3.01
C ALA A 179 3.44 -4.87 -4.22
N SER A 180 2.18 -5.23 -4.47
CA SER A 180 1.76 -6.06 -5.61
C SER A 180 2.05 -5.38 -6.96
N ILE A 181 1.67 -4.11 -7.08
CA ILE A 181 1.90 -3.28 -8.27
C ILE A 181 3.40 -3.10 -8.51
N ALA A 182 4.17 -2.78 -7.48
CA ALA A 182 5.62 -2.64 -7.55
C ALA A 182 6.31 -3.94 -7.96
N GLY A 183 5.84 -5.08 -7.45
CA GLY A 183 6.31 -6.42 -7.78
C GLY A 183 5.86 -6.94 -9.16
N GLY A 184 5.05 -6.19 -9.91
CA GLY A 184 4.57 -6.58 -11.24
C GLY A 184 3.51 -7.69 -11.22
N SER A 185 2.92 -8.00 -10.06
CA SER A 185 1.79 -8.92 -9.97
C SER A 185 0.52 -8.19 -10.40
N SER A 186 0.24 -8.19 -11.70
CA SER A 186 -1.04 -7.74 -12.22
C SER A 186 -2.14 -8.62 -11.62
N THR A 187 -2.83 -8.14 -10.60
CA THR A 187 -4.04 -8.81 -10.10
C THR A 187 -5.20 -8.47 -11.03
N GLY A 188 -5.18 -9.10 -12.20
CA GLY A 188 -6.36 -9.37 -13.01
C GLY A 188 -6.92 -10.73 -12.60
N SER A 189 -8.23 -10.76 -12.35
CA SER A 189 -9.06 -11.92 -11.99
C SER A 189 -8.63 -13.27 -12.59
N THR A 190 -8.66 -14.35 -11.78
CA THR A 190 -9.23 -15.67 -12.11
C THR A 190 -9.20 -16.63 -10.91
N SER A 191 -10.35 -17.27 -10.64
CA SER A 191 -10.56 -18.41 -9.74
C SER A 191 -9.95 -19.71 -10.28
N SER A 192 -9.35 -20.55 -9.43
CA SER A 192 -9.96 -21.80 -8.92
C SER A 192 -8.92 -22.84 -8.42
N ASN A 193 -9.23 -23.38 -7.22
CA ASN A 193 -8.95 -24.70 -6.64
C ASN A 193 -7.56 -25.37 -6.74
N GLN A 194 -6.95 -25.69 -5.59
CA GLN A 194 -7.23 -26.95 -4.86
C GLN A 194 -6.64 -26.92 -3.43
N GLU A 195 -7.25 -27.75 -2.60
CA GLU A 195 -7.17 -27.86 -1.14
C GLU A 195 -6.25 -29.01 -0.73
N ALA A 196 -5.42 -28.82 0.32
CA ALA A 196 -5.20 -29.79 1.41
C ALA A 196 -4.05 -29.35 2.35
N SER A 197 -4.45 -28.93 3.56
CA SER A 197 -3.97 -29.41 4.86
C SER A 197 -2.46 -29.48 5.16
N LYS A 198 -1.95 -28.53 5.96
CA LYS A 198 -1.34 -28.83 7.29
C LYS A 198 -1.16 -27.58 8.14
N SER A 199 -1.32 -27.78 9.44
CA SER A 199 -1.27 -26.83 10.55
C SER A 199 0.02 -26.02 10.68
N SER A 200 -0.11 -24.71 10.83
CA SER A 200 0.65 -23.88 11.79
C SER A 200 0.26 -22.41 11.59
N GLN A 201 0.05 -21.70 12.72
CA GLN A 201 -0.16 -20.25 12.85
C GLN A 201 0.18 -19.42 11.60
N SER A 202 -0.82 -18.83 10.94
CA SER A 202 -0.62 -18.00 9.74
C SER A 202 -1.17 -16.60 9.93
N GLU A 203 -0.27 -15.64 10.04
CA GLU A 203 -0.53 -14.25 9.71
C GLU A 203 -1.06 -14.15 8.26
N GLY A 204 -2.18 -13.44 8.08
CA GLY A 204 -2.41 -12.70 6.84
C GLY A 204 -3.15 -13.36 5.67
N THR A 205 -4.09 -14.30 5.86
CA THR A 205 -5.08 -14.54 4.78
C THR A 205 -6.13 -13.42 4.81
N ALA A 206 -6.05 -12.50 3.84
CA ALA A 206 -7.05 -11.45 3.64
C ALA A 206 -8.49 -12.00 3.75
N VAL A 207 -9.40 -11.25 4.38
CA VAL A 207 -10.81 -11.64 4.43
C VAL A 207 -11.37 -11.63 3.02
N THR A 208 -11.88 -12.78 2.57
CA THR A 208 -12.43 -12.94 1.23
C THR A 208 -13.88 -12.45 1.19
N LYS A 209 -14.41 -12.16 -0.02
CA LYS A 209 -15.85 -11.90 -0.18
C LYS A 209 -16.71 -13.07 0.32
N GLU A 210 -16.18 -14.30 0.23
CA GLU A 210 -16.81 -15.49 0.79
C GLU A 210 -16.90 -15.40 2.32
N ASP A 211 -15.80 -15.07 3.00
CA ASP A 211 -15.79 -14.90 4.45
C ASP A 211 -16.75 -13.79 4.89
N LEU A 212 -16.80 -12.67 4.14
CA LEU A 212 -17.73 -11.56 4.40
C LEU A 212 -19.19 -11.97 4.22
N ALA A 213 -19.50 -12.73 3.16
CA ALA A 213 -20.85 -13.23 2.92
C ALA A 213 -21.29 -14.19 4.03
N LYS A 214 -20.41 -15.11 4.43
CA LYS A 214 -20.65 -16.00 5.55
C LYS A 214 -20.79 -15.27 6.87
N ALA A 215 -19.98 -14.25 7.12
CA ALA A 215 -20.08 -13.39 8.30
C ALA A 215 -21.41 -12.62 8.32
N TYR A 216 -21.83 -12.07 7.18
CA TYR A 216 -23.11 -11.37 7.07
C TYR A 216 -24.29 -12.26 7.42
N TRP A 217 -24.32 -13.45 6.80
CA TRP A 217 -25.32 -14.45 7.09
C TRP A 217 -25.33 -14.85 8.56
N THR A 218 -24.16 -15.23 9.09
CA THR A 218 -24.01 -15.81 10.42
C THR A 218 -24.25 -14.81 11.55
N LEU A 219 -23.75 -13.57 11.40
CA LEU A 219 -23.74 -12.58 12.47
C LEU A 219 -24.93 -11.62 12.44
N ILE A 220 -25.54 -11.41 11.27
CA ILE A 220 -26.59 -10.39 11.09
C ILE A 220 -27.92 -11.02 10.68
N ALA A 221 -27.97 -11.71 9.54
CA ALA A 221 -29.24 -12.16 8.95
C ALA A 221 -29.88 -13.31 9.73
N LYS A 222 -29.14 -14.41 9.93
CA LYS A 222 -29.67 -15.64 10.56
C LYS A 222 -30.13 -15.42 12.01
N PRO A 223 -29.36 -14.77 12.90
CA PRO A 223 -29.81 -14.55 14.29
C PRO A 223 -31.09 -13.73 14.39
N LYS A 224 -31.41 -12.94 13.35
CA LYS A 224 -32.63 -12.12 13.28
C LYS A 224 -33.81 -12.83 12.63
N GLY A 225 -33.61 -14.05 12.13
CA GLY A 225 -34.66 -14.79 11.42
C GLY A 225 -35.08 -14.13 10.11
N TRP A 226 -34.18 -13.41 9.44
CA TRP A 226 -34.48 -12.80 8.15
C TRP A 226 -34.72 -13.89 7.09
N ASP A 227 -35.81 -13.75 6.35
CA ASP A 227 -36.05 -14.56 5.16
C ASP A 227 -35.10 -14.16 4.01
N VAL A 228 -35.06 -15.01 2.98
CA VAL A 228 -34.19 -14.84 1.81
C VAL A 228 -34.40 -13.48 1.13
N GLU A 229 -35.65 -13.02 1.02
CA GLU A 229 -35.98 -11.77 0.34
C GLU A 229 -35.52 -10.54 1.14
N SER A 230 -35.70 -10.55 2.46
CA SER A 230 -35.22 -9.54 3.39
C SER A 230 -33.69 -9.45 3.36
N VAL A 231 -33.02 -10.61 3.31
CA VAL A 231 -31.57 -10.67 3.15
C VAL A 231 -31.18 -10.00 1.84
N ILE A 232 -31.77 -10.42 0.71
CA ILE A 232 -31.50 -9.89 -0.65
C ILE A 232 -31.69 -8.38 -0.73
N ASN A 233 -32.79 -7.86 -0.17
CA ASN A 233 -33.10 -6.43 -0.14
C ASN A 233 -32.07 -5.63 0.66
N ALA A 234 -31.57 -6.18 1.76
CA ALA A 234 -30.55 -5.55 2.58
C ALA A 234 -29.14 -5.65 1.98
N VAL A 235 -28.89 -6.53 1.01
CA VAL A 235 -27.54 -6.73 0.45
C VAL A 235 -27.04 -5.50 -0.31
N ALA A 236 -27.93 -4.74 -0.94
CA ALA A 236 -27.57 -3.52 -1.67
C ALA A 236 -27.00 -2.41 -0.77
N SER A 237 -27.21 -2.51 0.54
CA SER A 237 -26.72 -1.57 1.57
C SER A 237 -25.69 -2.19 2.50
N ILE A 238 -25.05 -3.30 2.09
CA ILE A 238 -23.93 -3.86 2.85
C ILE A 238 -22.70 -2.97 2.68
N HIS A 239 -22.17 -2.52 3.81
CA HIS A 239 -20.90 -1.84 3.92
C HIS A 239 -19.94 -2.65 4.80
N VAL A 240 -18.69 -2.70 4.35
CA VAL A 240 -17.59 -3.34 5.07
C VAL A 240 -16.53 -2.29 5.32
N THR A 241 -16.17 -2.07 6.57
CA THR A 241 -15.09 -1.17 6.95
C THR A 241 -13.96 -1.96 7.57
N ASN A 242 -12.78 -1.91 6.97
CA ASN A 242 -11.57 -2.46 7.60
C ASN A 242 -11.11 -1.51 8.71
N VAL A 243 -11.14 -1.98 9.95
CA VAL A 243 -10.70 -1.22 11.14
C VAL A 243 -9.46 -1.82 11.78
N SER A 244 -8.74 -2.67 11.05
CA SER A 244 -7.51 -3.31 11.52
C SER A 244 -6.52 -2.26 12.03
N ASN A 245 -6.02 -2.46 13.25
CA ASN A 245 -5.05 -1.58 13.91
C ASN A 245 -5.53 -0.13 14.10
N MET A 246 -6.83 0.16 13.90
CA MET A 246 -7.37 1.48 14.16
C MET A 246 -7.37 1.74 15.66
N GLN A 247 -6.79 2.87 16.07
CA GLN A 247 -6.66 3.27 17.46
C GLN A 247 -8.03 3.70 18.03
N LEU A 248 -8.39 3.16 19.19
CA LEU A 248 -9.54 3.57 20.00
C LEU A 248 -9.11 4.56 21.09
N GLU A 249 -8.05 4.23 21.81
CA GLU A 249 -7.39 5.01 22.88
C GLU A 249 -5.87 4.85 22.75
N PRO A 250 -5.01 5.69 23.36
CA PRO A 250 -3.55 5.57 23.26
C PRO A 250 -2.97 4.14 23.49
N ASP A 251 -3.60 3.34 24.35
CA ASP A 251 -3.23 1.95 24.67
C ASP A 251 -4.24 0.89 24.18
N LEU A 252 -5.20 1.27 23.34
CA LEU A 252 -6.26 0.40 22.87
C LEU A 252 -6.47 0.52 21.36
N SER A 253 -6.26 -0.56 20.63
CA SER A 253 -6.47 -0.63 19.19
C SER A 253 -7.25 -1.89 18.82
N TYR A 254 -7.99 -1.84 17.72
CA TYR A 254 -8.48 -3.07 17.10
C TYR A 254 -7.31 -3.92 16.62
N GLN A 255 -7.45 -5.24 16.69
CA GLN A 255 -6.41 -6.17 16.23
C GLN A 255 -6.39 -6.25 14.70
N ASN A 256 -5.35 -6.87 14.15
CA ASN A 256 -5.28 -7.19 12.72
C ASN A 256 -6.49 -8.04 12.27
N ASN A 257 -6.87 -7.90 11.00
CA ASN A 257 -8.02 -8.59 10.41
C ASN A 257 -9.36 -8.30 11.11
N THR A 258 -9.55 -7.09 11.61
CA THR A 258 -10.82 -6.65 12.23
C THR A 258 -11.64 -5.80 11.28
N TYR A 259 -12.93 -6.13 11.16
CA TYR A 259 -13.86 -5.54 10.20
C TYR A 259 -15.17 -5.16 10.89
N ILE A 260 -15.76 -4.06 10.45
CA ILE A 260 -17.15 -3.70 10.72
C ILE A 260 -17.96 -4.08 9.49
N LEU A 261 -19.04 -4.82 9.70
CA LEU A 261 -19.99 -5.21 8.67
C LEU A 261 -21.34 -4.61 9.03
N SER A 262 -22.00 -3.91 8.10
CA SER A 262 -23.31 -3.29 8.34
C SER A 262 -24.23 -3.43 7.15
N SER A 263 -25.53 -3.65 7.35
CA SER A 263 -26.54 -3.74 6.27
C SER A 263 -27.30 -2.43 6.01
N ASN A 264 -26.92 -1.32 6.65
CA ASN A 264 -27.52 0.00 6.49
C ASN A 264 -26.46 1.03 6.91
N PRO A 265 -26.26 2.16 6.20
CA PRO A 265 -25.31 3.20 6.60
C PRO A 265 -25.54 3.70 8.04
N MET A 266 -24.79 3.12 8.97
CA MET A 266 -24.34 3.61 10.28
C MET A 266 -25.33 4.39 11.17
N LYS A 267 -26.65 4.13 11.10
CA LYS A 267 -27.61 4.73 12.04
C LYS A 267 -28.05 3.83 13.18
N ASP A 268 -27.75 2.52 13.14
CA ASP A 268 -28.21 1.57 14.14
C ASP A 268 -27.20 0.42 14.35
N THR A 269 -26.77 0.22 15.59
CA THR A 269 -25.90 -0.90 16.00
C THR A 269 -26.56 -2.26 15.75
N THR A 270 -27.89 -2.30 15.71
CA THR A 270 -28.68 -3.52 15.51
C THR A 270 -28.32 -4.20 14.20
N TYR A 271 -28.00 -3.45 13.14
CA TYR A 271 -27.71 -3.99 11.80
C TYR A 271 -26.21 -4.02 11.49
N SER A 272 -25.39 -4.14 12.51
CA SER A 272 -23.94 -4.16 12.38
C SER A 272 -23.28 -5.22 13.25
N ALA A 273 -22.13 -5.73 12.80
CA ALA A 273 -21.28 -6.63 13.55
C ALA A 273 -19.82 -6.21 13.40
N ILE A 274 -19.07 -6.22 14.51
CA ILE A 274 -17.61 -6.09 14.49
C ILE A 274 -17.03 -7.47 14.71
N PHE A 275 -16.11 -7.89 13.86
CA PHE A 275 -15.47 -9.18 14.00
C PHE A 275 -14.02 -9.18 13.53
N GLN A 276 -13.22 -10.05 14.14
CA GLN A 276 -11.84 -10.31 13.74
C GLN A 276 -11.76 -11.71 13.12
N LYS A 277 -11.16 -11.86 11.93
CA LYS A 277 -10.88 -13.19 11.37
C LYS A 277 -9.72 -13.82 12.15
N VAL A 278 -9.96 -14.99 12.74
CA VAL A 278 -8.98 -15.71 13.59
C VAL A 278 -8.63 -17.09 13.06
N GLY A 279 -9.34 -17.58 12.04
CA GLY A 279 -9.05 -18.86 11.40
C GLY A 279 -9.91 -19.12 10.16
N PRO A 280 -9.73 -20.28 9.50
CA PRO A 280 -10.57 -20.69 8.38
C PRO A 280 -12.04 -20.82 8.82
N ASN A 281 -12.93 -20.03 8.24
CA ASN A 281 -14.34 -19.92 8.65
C ASN A 281 -14.53 -19.61 10.15
N GLN A 282 -13.56 -18.98 10.83
CA GLN A 282 -13.66 -18.64 12.24
C GLN A 282 -13.43 -17.16 12.47
N VAL A 283 -14.35 -16.56 13.21
CA VAL A 283 -14.29 -15.15 13.57
C VAL A 283 -14.44 -14.97 15.08
N ARG A 284 -13.74 -14.00 15.62
CA ARG A 284 -13.97 -13.45 16.95
C ARG A 284 -14.95 -12.30 16.82
N VAL A 285 -16.11 -12.40 17.46
CA VAL A 285 -17.09 -11.32 17.50
C VAL A 285 -16.72 -10.34 18.62
N ILE A 286 -16.72 -9.06 18.28
CA ILE A 286 -16.36 -7.95 19.18
C ILE A 286 -17.62 -7.13 19.42
N ASN A 287 -18.13 -7.13 20.66
CA ASN A 287 -19.40 -6.48 20.99
C ASN A 287 -19.18 -5.06 21.52
N ILE A 288 -18.75 -4.15 20.65
CA ILE A 288 -18.55 -2.73 20.98
C ILE A 288 -19.55 -1.89 20.16
N PRO A 289 -20.31 -0.97 20.77
CA PRO A 289 -21.18 -0.06 20.04
C PRO A 289 -20.41 0.82 19.05
N ILE A 290 -20.93 0.94 17.83
CA ILE A 290 -20.42 1.86 16.82
C ILE A 290 -20.76 3.30 17.25
N GLY A 291 -19.88 4.26 16.94
CA GLY A 291 -20.15 5.69 17.19
C GLY A 291 -19.97 6.15 18.65
N ARG A 292 -19.37 5.31 19.50
CA ARG A 292 -19.00 5.65 20.88
C ARG A 292 -18.27 6.99 21.02
N THR A 293 -18.57 7.70 22.12
CA THR A 293 -17.84 8.90 22.57
C THR A 293 -16.58 8.53 23.33
N GLN A 294 -15.68 9.50 23.50
CA GLN A 294 -14.48 9.36 24.32
C GLN A 294 -14.81 8.97 25.77
N ALA A 295 -15.77 9.66 26.38
CA ALA A 295 -16.20 9.38 27.76
C ALA A 295 -16.69 7.93 27.94
N TRP A 296 -17.45 7.41 26.97
CA TRP A 296 -17.90 6.02 27.01
C TRP A 296 -16.72 5.04 26.93
N LEU A 297 -15.71 5.33 26.10
CA LEU A 297 -14.51 4.49 25.98
C LEU A 297 -13.70 4.48 27.28
N ASP A 298 -13.55 5.65 27.92
CA ASP A 298 -12.84 5.78 29.20
C ASP A 298 -13.54 4.99 30.31
N GLU A 299 -14.87 5.10 30.41
CA GLU A 299 -15.68 4.37 31.39
C GLU A 299 -15.67 2.85 31.16
N ASN A 300 -15.53 2.39 29.92
CA ASN A 300 -15.67 0.98 29.55
C ASN A 300 -14.34 0.32 29.13
N LYS A 301 -13.21 0.99 29.34
CA LYS A 301 -11.90 0.65 28.77
C LYS A 301 -11.47 -0.81 28.97
N GLU A 302 -11.63 -1.34 30.18
CA GLU A 302 -11.26 -2.73 30.49
C GLU A 302 -12.18 -3.73 29.79
N SER A 303 -13.49 -3.46 29.77
CA SER A 303 -14.47 -4.27 29.05
C SER A 303 -14.16 -4.30 27.56
N VAL A 304 -13.87 -3.15 26.96
CA VAL A 304 -13.48 -3.02 25.55
C VAL A 304 -12.20 -3.82 25.26
N ARG A 305 -11.17 -3.68 26.10
CA ARG A 305 -9.92 -4.46 25.98
C ARG A 305 -10.17 -5.96 26.02
N ASN A 306 -11.04 -6.42 26.94
CA ASN A 306 -11.40 -7.82 27.04
C ASN A 306 -12.18 -8.30 25.80
N GLN A 307 -13.12 -7.52 25.26
CA GLN A 307 -13.85 -7.86 24.03
C GLN A 307 -12.93 -7.98 22.82
N ILE A 308 -11.96 -7.08 22.68
CA ILE A 308 -11.00 -7.09 21.57
C ILE A 308 -10.11 -8.33 21.62
N ASN A 309 -9.59 -8.69 22.79
CA ASN A 309 -8.63 -9.78 22.93
C ASN A 309 -9.30 -11.15 23.09
N ASN A 310 -10.44 -11.20 23.77
CA ASN A 310 -11.09 -12.42 24.25
C ASN A 310 -12.57 -12.52 23.84
N GLY A 311 -13.00 -11.75 22.83
CA GLY A 311 -14.35 -11.84 22.27
C GLY A 311 -14.74 -13.27 21.86
N ARG A 312 -16.04 -13.50 21.69
CA ARG A 312 -16.59 -14.84 21.43
C ARG A 312 -16.16 -15.36 20.06
N ILE A 313 -15.60 -16.57 19.99
CA ILE A 313 -15.30 -17.25 18.72
C ILE A 313 -16.59 -17.86 18.15
N VAL A 314 -16.83 -17.64 16.86
CA VAL A 314 -17.99 -18.11 16.09
C VAL A 314 -17.51 -18.74 14.79
N ASN A 315 -18.08 -19.90 14.45
CA ASN A 315 -17.87 -20.53 13.14
C ASN A 315 -18.81 -19.90 12.11
N LEU A 316 -18.27 -19.53 10.96
CA LEU A 316 -18.99 -18.97 9.83
C LEU A 316 -19.72 -20.08 9.07
N GLU A 317 -21.02 -19.90 8.88
CA GLU A 317 -21.85 -20.85 8.15
C GLU A 317 -21.86 -20.58 6.65
N GLN A 318 -21.92 -21.66 5.86
CA GLN A 318 -22.01 -21.61 4.40
C GLN A 318 -23.37 -21.08 3.90
N GLY A 319 -24.41 -21.04 4.75
CA GLY A 319 -25.78 -20.64 4.38
C GLY A 319 -26.32 -21.32 3.12
N GLU A 320 -27.42 -20.80 2.57
CA GLU A 320 -27.95 -21.30 1.31
C GLU A 320 -27.15 -20.76 0.12
N TYR A 321 -26.86 -21.62 -0.87
CA TYR A 321 -26.01 -21.28 -2.01
C TYR A 321 -26.49 -20.02 -2.75
N TYR A 322 -27.80 -19.91 -3.00
CA TYR A 322 -28.38 -18.77 -3.68
C TYR A 322 -28.19 -17.48 -2.88
N VAL A 323 -28.50 -17.51 -1.57
CA VAL A 323 -28.29 -16.39 -0.65
C VAL A 323 -26.84 -15.93 -0.64
N MET A 324 -25.89 -16.86 -0.50
CA MET A 324 -24.47 -16.52 -0.49
C MET A 324 -23.97 -15.94 -1.81
N ARG A 325 -24.49 -16.43 -2.94
CA ARG A 325 -24.15 -15.88 -4.24
C ARG A 325 -24.61 -14.43 -4.35
N GLU A 326 -25.84 -14.12 -3.96
CA GLU A 326 -26.36 -12.74 -4.00
C GLU A 326 -25.58 -11.83 -3.06
N ILE A 327 -25.26 -12.29 -1.85
CA ILE A 327 -24.43 -11.53 -0.91
C ILE A 327 -23.06 -11.20 -1.51
N ARG A 328 -22.34 -12.21 -2.03
CA ARG A 328 -21.00 -12.01 -2.63
C ARG A 328 -20.99 -11.03 -3.80
N ASN A 329 -22.01 -11.10 -4.65
CA ASN A 329 -22.11 -10.26 -5.84
C ASN A 329 -22.28 -8.78 -5.48
N LYS A 330 -22.90 -8.50 -4.34
CA LYS A 330 -23.32 -7.16 -3.93
C LYS A 330 -22.46 -6.54 -2.83
N ILE A 331 -21.65 -7.33 -2.10
CA ILE A 331 -20.55 -6.79 -1.29
C ILE A 331 -19.65 -5.98 -2.22
N THR A 332 -19.77 -4.66 -2.11
CA THR A 332 -18.95 -3.68 -2.81
C THR A 332 -17.50 -3.78 -2.32
N GLN A 333 -16.56 -3.77 -3.26
CA GLN A 333 -15.12 -3.70 -2.96
C GLN A 333 -14.75 -2.28 -2.54
#